data_AF-A0A673LJ73-F1
#
_entry.id   AF-A0A673LJ73-F1
#
_cell.length_a   1.000
_cell.length_b   1.000
_cell.length_c   1.000
_cell.angle_alpha   90.00
_cell.angle_beta   90.00
_cell.angle_gamma   90.00
#
_symmetry.space_group_name_H-M   'P 1'
#
loop_
_entity.id
_entity.type
_entity.pdbx_description
1 polymer ?
#
loop_
_entity_poly.entity_id
_entity_poly.type
_entity_poly.pdbx_seq_one_letter_code
_entity_poly.pdbx_strand_id
1 'polypeptide(L)'
;MTQLFQTMADLSHVRFSAYRTAMKSRRLQKALCLDLLELSIAQSVFDQHKLTHNGQLLEIPGIINCLCTVYRELQQVHPDLVNVPLCVDLCLNWLLKVYDRSVWVLSDKYKYLFAQAADAAGVCNQRQLALLLHNSIQIPHQLGEAAAFGGSNMEPSVRSCFQYVS
;
A
#
# COMPACT_ATOMS: atom_id res chain seq x y z
N MET A 1 -12.07 -1.85 -12.04
CA MET A 1 -10.58 -1.81 -12.11
C MET A 1 -10.01 -1.60 -13.52
N THR A 2 -10.39 -2.36 -14.56
CA THR A 2 -9.80 -2.20 -15.91
C THR A 2 -9.96 -0.80 -16.50
N GLN A 3 -11.16 -0.22 -16.38
CA GLN A 3 -11.41 1.17 -16.79
C GLN A 3 -10.56 2.19 -16.03
N LEU A 4 -10.28 1.97 -14.74
CA LEU A 4 -9.43 2.85 -13.94
C LEU A 4 -7.97 2.85 -14.43
N PHE A 5 -7.43 1.70 -14.86
CA PHE A 5 -6.10 1.66 -15.45
C PHE A 5 -6.06 2.29 -16.85
N GLN A 6 -7.11 2.10 -17.66
CA GLN A 6 -7.21 2.75 -18.97
C GLN A 6 -7.21 4.27 -18.82
N THR A 7 -7.94 4.81 -17.84
CA THR A 7 -7.93 6.25 -17.58
C THR A 7 -6.60 6.76 -17.05
N MET A 8 -5.64 5.92 -16.65
CA MET A 8 -4.28 6.34 -16.26
C MET A 8 -3.31 6.45 -17.44
N ALA A 9 -3.69 5.98 -18.63
CA ALA A 9 -2.85 6.09 -19.83
C ALA A 9 -2.69 7.56 -20.28
N ASP A 10 -3.65 8.42 -19.95
CA ASP A 10 -3.60 9.87 -20.19
C ASP A 10 -2.38 10.54 -19.51
N LEU A 11 -1.89 10.00 -18.39
CA LEU A 11 -0.74 10.51 -17.64
C LEU A 11 0.61 10.16 -18.27
N SER A 12 0.63 9.39 -19.38
CA SER A 12 1.88 9.02 -20.08
C SER A 12 2.70 10.22 -20.56
N HIS A 13 2.06 11.37 -20.80
CA HIS A 13 2.74 12.61 -21.22
C HIS A 13 3.62 13.24 -20.11
N VAL A 14 3.43 12.87 -18.84
CA VAL A 14 4.21 13.41 -17.72
C VAL A 14 5.65 12.89 -17.83
N ARG A 15 6.59 13.80 -18.13
CA ARG A 15 7.99 13.45 -18.40
C ARG A 15 8.71 12.82 -17.21
N PHE A 16 8.51 13.36 -16.02
CA PHE A 16 9.16 12.86 -14.81
C PHE A 16 8.42 11.61 -14.28
N SER A 17 9.09 10.47 -14.29
CA SER A 17 8.55 9.17 -13.89
C SER A 17 8.03 9.14 -12.45
N ALA A 18 8.74 9.77 -11.51
CA ALA A 18 8.31 9.86 -10.12
C ALA A 18 6.96 10.61 -9.98
N TYR A 19 6.81 11.74 -10.67
CA TYR A 19 5.57 12.52 -10.68
C TYR A 19 4.43 11.77 -11.38
N ARG A 20 4.71 11.13 -12.53
CA ARG A 20 3.74 10.30 -13.24
C ARG A 20 3.21 9.17 -12.36
N THR A 21 4.12 8.46 -11.68
CA THR A 21 3.78 7.39 -10.74
C THR A 21 2.96 7.94 -9.58
N ALA A 22 3.36 9.07 -9.00
CA ALA A 22 2.62 9.71 -7.90
C ALA A 22 1.21 10.11 -8.33
N MET A 23 1.03 10.66 -9.54
CA MET A 23 -0.29 11.01 -10.08
C MET A 23 -1.16 9.77 -10.31
N LYS A 24 -0.60 8.70 -10.88
CA LYS A 24 -1.29 7.40 -11.03
C LYS A 24 -1.72 6.85 -9.67
N SER A 25 -0.82 6.81 -8.70
CA SER A 25 -1.10 6.38 -7.33
C SER A 25 -2.17 7.24 -6.65
N ARG A 26 -2.15 8.56 -6.86
CA ARG A 26 -3.17 9.47 -6.31
C ARG A 26 -4.55 9.24 -6.92
N ARG A 27 -4.63 9.00 -8.23
CA ARG A 27 -5.90 8.69 -8.91
C ARG A 27 -6.48 7.36 -8.43
N LEU A 28 -5.62 6.36 -8.26
CA LEU A 28 -5.99 5.09 -7.65
C LEU A 28 -6.50 5.27 -6.22
N GLN A 29 -5.76 6.01 -5.38
CA GLN A 29 -6.11 6.24 -3.99
C GLN A 29 -7.52 6.85 -3.86
N LYS A 30 -7.82 7.86 -4.69
CA LYS A 30 -9.15 8.49 -4.76
C LYS A 30 -10.24 7.53 -5.23
N ALA A 31 -9.98 6.74 -6.28
CA ALA A 31 -10.95 5.77 -6.78
C ALA A 31 -11.30 4.68 -5.75
N LEU A 32 -10.37 4.39 -4.84
CA LEU A 32 -10.56 3.45 -3.74
C LEU A 32 -11.03 4.14 -2.44
N CYS A 33 -11.24 5.47 -2.42
CA CYS A 33 -11.55 6.25 -1.20
C CYS A 33 -10.50 6.12 -0.08
N LEU A 34 -9.30 5.63 -0.38
CA LEU A 34 -8.20 5.48 0.59
C LEU A 34 -7.54 6.82 0.91
N ASP A 35 -7.92 7.90 0.22
CA ASP A 35 -7.50 9.26 0.54
C ASP A 35 -8.28 9.87 1.70
N LEU A 36 -9.42 9.27 2.05
CA LEU A 36 -10.22 9.60 3.24
C LEU A 36 -9.77 8.83 4.48
N LEU A 37 -8.92 7.81 4.31
CA LEU A 37 -8.49 6.93 5.40
C LEU A 37 -7.36 7.54 6.22
N GLU A 38 -7.71 8.01 7.41
CA GLU A 38 -6.75 8.39 8.44
C GLU A 38 -6.01 7.18 9.01
N LEU A 39 -4.77 7.41 9.45
CA LEU A 39 -3.93 6.34 10.01
C LEU A 39 -4.48 5.80 11.33
N SER A 40 -5.07 6.66 12.17
CA SER A 40 -5.72 6.30 13.44
C SER A 40 -6.84 5.28 13.25
N ILE A 41 -7.71 5.51 12.25
CA ILE A 41 -8.80 4.59 11.88
C ILE A 41 -8.22 3.26 11.39
N ALA A 42 -7.22 3.30 10.49
CA ALA A 42 -6.59 2.09 9.99
C ALA A 42 -5.98 1.24 11.10
N GLN A 43 -5.28 1.86 12.06
CA GLN A 43 -4.69 1.18 13.22
C GLN A 43 -5.76 0.55 14.11
N SER A 44 -6.82 1.29 14.45
CA SER A 44 -7.92 0.77 15.26
C SER A 44 -8.55 -0.48 14.61
N VAL A 45 -8.78 -0.45 13.30
CA VAL A 45 -9.33 -1.60 12.57
C VAL A 45 -8.35 -2.78 12.56
N PHE A 46 -7.05 -2.53 12.34
CA PHE A 46 -6.06 -3.61 12.38
C PHE A 46 -5.95 -4.26 13.76
N ASP A 47 -6.01 -3.49 14.83
CA ASP A 47 -6.03 -4.02 16.20
C ASP A 47 -7.30 -4.86 16.46
N GLN A 48 -8.46 -4.40 16.00
CA GLN A 48 -9.73 -5.15 16.10
C GLN A 48 -9.67 -6.50 15.39
N HIS A 49 -9.03 -6.55 14.22
CA HIS A 49 -8.84 -7.78 13.43
C HIS A 49 -7.59 -8.58 13.84
N LYS A 50 -6.89 -8.17 14.91
CA LYS A 50 -5.66 -8.81 15.43
C LYS A 50 -4.54 -8.90 14.39
N LEU A 51 -4.44 -7.90 13.50
CA LEU A 51 -3.43 -7.78 12.46
C LEU A 51 -2.18 -7.07 12.99
N THR A 52 -1.67 -7.53 14.13
CA THR A 52 -0.58 -6.88 14.86
C THR A 52 0.79 -7.46 14.51
N HIS A 53 0.84 -8.65 13.91
CA HIS A 53 2.08 -9.35 13.58
C HIS A 53 2.31 -9.46 12.07
N ASN A 54 3.52 -9.04 11.69
CA ASN A 54 3.97 -9.03 10.32
C ASN A 54 4.33 -10.46 9.89
N GLY A 55 3.68 -10.94 8.82
CA GLY A 55 3.88 -12.29 8.30
C GLY A 55 2.73 -13.27 8.59
N GLN A 56 1.68 -12.83 9.29
CA GLN A 56 0.43 -13.59 9.33
C GLN A 56 -0.19 -13.62 7.93
N LEU A 57 -0.39 -14.82 7.40
CA LEU A 57 -1.12 -15.02 6.15
C LEU A 57 -2.59 -14.69 6.37
N LEU A 58 -3.11 -13.71 5.61
CA LEU A 58 -4.54 -13.42 5.59
C LEU A 58 -5.20 -14.15 4.43
N GLU A 59 -6.21 -14.94 4.75
CA GLU A 59 -7.10 -15.52 3.75
C GLU A 59 -8.05 -14.44 3.21
N ILE A 60 -8.54 -14.64 1.97
CA ILE A 60 -9.45 -13.71 1.29
C ILE A 60 -10.65 -13.28 2.17
N PRO A 61 -11.34 -14.18 2.90
CA PRO A 61 -12.42 -13.77 3.79
C PRO A 61 -11.98 -12.83 4.91
N GLY A 62 -10.77 -13.01 5.44
CA GLY A 62 -10.18 -12.11 6.43
C GLY A 62 -9.91 -10.72 5.87
N ILE A 63 -9.40 -10.65 4.63
CA ILE A 63 -9.17 -9.38 3.92
C ILE A 63 -10.50 -8.66 3.71
N ILE A 64 -11.53 -9.37 3.23
CA ILE A 64 -12.88 -8.82 3.01
C ILE A 64 -13.45 -8.26 4.31
N ASN A 65 -13.37 -9.02 5.41
CA ASN A 65 -13.87 -8.57 6.71
C ASN A 65 -13.15 -7.31 7.20
N CYS A 66 -11.82 -7.26 7.08
CA CYS A 66 -11.05 -6.07 7.42
C CYS A 66 -11.46 -4.86 6.58
N LEU A 67 -11.56 -5.02 5.25
CA LEU A 67 -11.97 -3.95 4.34
C LEU A 67 -13.41 -3.48 4.62
N CYS A 68 -14.33 -4.40 4.91
CA CYS A 68 -15.69 -4.08 5.30
C CYS A 68 -15.73 -3.19 6.54
N THR A 69 -14.92 -3.49 7.56
CA THR A 69 -14.82 -2.63 8.74
C THR A 69 -14.26 -1.25 8.37
N VAL A 70 -13.15 -1.19 7.63
CA VAL A 70 -12.55 0.09 7.18
C VAL A 70 -13.58 0.96 6.45
N TYR A 71 -14.26 0.41 5.44
CA TYR A 71 -15.18 1.20 4.64
C TYR A 71 -16.48 1.55 5.38
N ARG A 72 -16.91 0.75 6.36
CA ARG A 72 -18.03 1.11 7.24
C ARG A 72 -17.69 2.31 8.12
N GLU A 73 -16.51 2.34 8.72
CA GLU A 73 -16.02 3.49 9.49
C GLU A 73 -15.94 4.73 8.58
N LEU A 74 -15.39 4.60 7.37
CA LEU A 74 -15.33 5.70 6.40
C LEU A 74 -16.71 6.18 5.96
N GLN A 75 -17.68 5.29 5.78
CA GLN A 75 -19.04 5.65 5.39
C GLN A 75 -19.75 6.43 6.49
N GLN A 76 -19.48 6.15 7.78
CA GLN A 76 -20.05 6.93 8.87
C GLN A 76 -19.57 8.39 8.84
N VAL A 77 -18.31 8.63 8.47
CA VAL A 77 -17.72 9.96 8.37
C VAL A 77 -18.08 10.65 7.05
N HIS A 78 -18.17 9.88 5.95
CA HIS A 78 -18.38 10.37 4.59
C HIS A 78 -19.47 9.57 3.84
N PRO A 79 -20.76 9.69 4.24
CA PRO A 79 -21.83 8.82 3.75
C PRO A 79 -22.09 8.93 2.25
N ASP A 80 -21.94 10.13 1.67
CA ASP A 80 -22.21 10.38 0.25
C ASP A 80 -21.05 9.98 -0.68
N LEU A 81 -19.86 9.71 -0.12
CA LEU A 81 -18.65 9.41 -0.90
C LEU A 81 -18.32 7.93 -0.93
N VAL A 82 -18.76 7.15 0.06
CA VAL A 82 -18.30 5.77 0.26
C VAL A 82 -19.45 4.78 0.03
N ASN A 83 -19.34 4.02 -1.06
CA ASN A 83 -20.17 2.85 -1.31
C ASN A 83 -19.43 1.60 -0.83
N VAL A 84 -19.79 1.10 0.36
CA VAL A 84 -19.06 0.01 1.03
C VAL A 84 -18.88 -1.23 0.14
N PRO A 85 -19.94 -1.83 -0.46
CA PRO A 85 -19.77 -3.01 -1.31
C PRO A 85 -18.80 -2.78 -2.48
N LEU A 86 -18.96 -1.67 -3.21
CA LEU A 86 -18.13 -1.34 -4.36
C LEU A 86 -16.66 -1.09 -3.96
N CYS A 87 -16.44 -0.33 -2.88
CA CYS A 87 -15.11 -0.01 -2.39
C CYS A 87 -14.37 -1.26 -1.89
N VAL A 88 -15.07 -2.17 -1.21
CA VAL A 88 -14.50 -3.46 -0.79
C VAL A 88 -14.08 -4.29 -2.01
N ASP A 89 -14.95 -4.44 -3.01
CA ASP A 89 -14.64 -5.22 -4.21
C ASP A 89 -13.48 -4.64 -5.02
N LEU A 90 -13.48 -3.32 -5.24
CA LEU A 90 -12.42 -2.63 -5.98
C LEU A 90 -11.07 -2.71 -5.23
N CYS A 91 -11.10 -2.51 -3.91
CA CYS A 91 -9.89 -2.56 -3.08
C CYS A 91 -9.37 -3.99 -3.00
N LEU A 92 -10.21 -4.99 -2.78
CA LEU A 92 -9.81 -6.40 -2.83
C LEU A 92 -9.18 -6.75 -4.18
N ASN A 93 -9.81 -6.36 -5.29
CA ASN A 93 -9.27 -6.61 -6.62
C ASN A 93 -7.90 -5.94 -6.84
N TRP A 94 -7.73 -4.73 -6.33
CA TRP A 94 -6.44 -4.03 -6.36
C TRP A 94 -5.40 -4.77 -5.51
N LEU A 95 -5.75 -5.13 -4.27
CA LEU A 95 -4.85 -5.81 -3.34
C LEU A 95 -4.39 -7.15 -3.88
N LEU A 96 -5.30 -7.98 -4.40
CA LEU A 96 -4.95 -9.27 -5.03
C LEU A 96 -4.07 -9.11 -6.28
N LYS A 97 -4.16 -7.98 -6.99
CA LYS A 97 -3.30 -7.70 -8.15
C LYS A 97 -1.89 -7.28 -7.76
N VAL A 98 -1.75 -6.51 -6.69
CA VAL A 98 -0.43 -6.01 -6.23
C VAL A 98 0.26 -7.03 -5.34
N TYR A 99 -0.51 -7.65 -4.44
CA TYR A 99 -0.04 -8.50 -3.37
C TYR A 99 -0.84 -9.79 -3.42
N ASP A 100 -0.16 -10.87 -3.78
CA ASP A 100 -0.81 -12.18 -3.84
C ASP A 100 -1.40 -12.56 -2.47
N ARG A 101 -0.80 -12.11 -1.32
CA ARG A 101 -1.28 -12.38 0.06
C ARG A 101 -0.90 -11.37 1.18
N SER A 102 -0.27 -10.22 0.90
CA SER A 102 0.30 -9.36 1.96
C SER A 102 0.19 -7.85 1.70
N VAL A 103 -0.73 -7.18 2.42
CA VAL A 103 -1.08 -5.77 2.17
C VAL A 103 -0.48 -4.84 3.21
N TRP A 104 0.15 -3.74 2.78
CA TRP A 104 0.64 -2.66 3.64
C TRP A 104 0.12 -1.29 3.14
N VAL A 105 -0.27 -0.40 4.07
CA VAL A 105 -0.96 0.88 3.78
C VAL A 105 0.04 2.07 3.95
N LEU A 106 0.00 3.17 3.13
CA LEU A 106 1.07 4.25 3.05
C LEU A 106 0.71 5.80 3.16
N SER A 107 1.59 6.66 3.76
CA SER A 107 1.54 8.14 4.13
C SER A 107 1.06 8.79 5.51
N ASP A 108 1.28 8.25 6.73
CA ASP A 108 2.23 8.74 7.78
C ASP A 108 3.30 7.67 8.07
N LYS A 109 3.51 6.92 7.00
CA LYS A 109 3.73 5.51 7.10
C LYS A 109 5.18 5.15 7.04
N TYR A 110 6.14 6.07 6.90
CA TYR A 110 7.55 5.70 7.00
C TYR A 110 7.91 5.22 8.42
N LYS A 111 7.48 5.96 9.46
CA LYS A 111 7.68 5.53 10.86
C LYS A 111 6.91 4.25 11.16
N TYR A 112 5.66 4.18 10.70
CA TYR A 112 4.83 2.98 10.89
C TYR A 112 5.41 1.77 10.16
N LEU A 113 5.71 1.87 8.86
CA LEU A 113 6.32 0.80 8.05
C LEU A 113 7.69 0.41 8.56
N PHE A 114 8.50 1.38 9.02
CA PHE A 114 9.77 1.07 9.65
C PHE A 114 9.55 0.34 10.98
N ALA A 115 8.61 0.77 11.82
CA ALA A 115 8.24 0.05 13.04
C ALA A 115 7.68 -1.35 12.75
N GLN A 116 7.00 -1.55 11.62
CA GLN A 116 6.59 -2.87 11.15
C GLN A 116 7.80 -3.70 10.66
N ALA A 117 8.78 -3.09 10.01
CA ALA A 117 9.97 -3.81 9.56
C ALA A 117 10.96 -4.09 10.69
N ALA A 118 11.07 -3.20 11.67
CA ALA A 118 12.02 -3.25 12.78
C ALA A 118 11.67 -4.34 13.80
N ASP A 119 12.68 -4.76 14.56
CA ASP A 119 12.51 -5.64 15.70
C ASP A 119 11.95 -4.89 16.94
N ALA A 120 11.74 -5.62 18.04
CA ALA A 120 11.25 -5.06 19.29
C ALA A 120 12.19 -4.01 19.93
N ALA A 121 13.44 -3.93 19.49
CA ALA A 121 14.41 -2.92 19.91
C ALA A 121 14.38 -1.67 19.02
N GLY A 122 13.51 -1.64 17.99
CA GLY A 122 13.43 -0.56 17.02
C GLY A 122 14.56 -0.57 15.99
N VAL A 123 15.27 -1.70 15.85
CA VAL A 123 16.38 -1.86 14.91
C VAL A 123 15.90 -2.61 13.67
N CYS A 124 16.32 -2.15 12.50
CA CYS A 124 16.00 -2.78 11.22
C CYS A 124 17.29 -3.26 10.55
N ASN A 125 17.39 -4.56 10.27
CA ASN A 125 18.52 -5.16 9.57
C ASN A 125 18.32 -5.15 8.04
N GLN A 126 19.36 -5.49 7.28
CA GLN A 126 19.32 -5.49 5.81
C GLN A 126 18.19 -6.35 5.24
N ARG A 127 17.88 -7.49 5.86
CA ARG A 127 16.82 -8.39 5.41
C ARG A 127 15.43 -7.79 5.63
N GLN A 128 15.18 -7.18 6.79
CA GLN A 128 13.94 -6.49 7.11
C GLN A 128 13.70 -5.31 6.17
N LEU A 129 14.73 -4.51 5.91
CA LEU A 129 14.65 -3.42 4.94
C LEU A 129 14.39 -3.96 3.51
N ALA A 130 15.08 -5.02 3.11
CA ALA A 130 14.86 -5.65 1.80
C ALA A 130 13.41 -6.09 1.61
N LEU A 131 12.80 -6.72 2.62
CA LEU A 131 11.39 -7.13 2.58
C LEU A 131 10.45 -5.92 2.46
N LEU A 132 10.70 -4.85 3.22
CA LEU A 132 9.91 -3.63 3.15
C LEU A 132 9.97 -2.99 1.75
N LEU A 133 11.17 -2.88 1.18
CA LEU A 133 11.37 -2.34 -0.16
C LEU A 133 10.76 -3.24 -1.24
N HIS A 134 10.91 -4.56 -1.09
CA HIS A 134 10.32 -5.54 -2.01
C HIS A 134 8.79 -5.48 -2.03
N ASN A 135 8.14 -5.23 -0.88
CA ASN A 135 6.69 -5.02 -0.84
C ASN A 135 6.33 -3.66 -1.44
N SER A 136 7.09 -2.61 -1.13
CA SER A 136 6.80 -1.25 -1.60
C SER A 136 6.92 -1.11 -3.12
N ILE A 137 7.85 -1.83 -3.77
CA ILE A 137 8.04 -1.79 -5.23
C ILE A 137 6.90 -2.47 -6.01
N GLN A 138 6.07 -3.30 -5.38
CA GLN A 138 4.95 -3.96 -6.06
C GLN A 138 3.91 -2.95 -6.56
N ILE A 139 3.70 -1.85 -5.84
CA ILE A 139 2.77 -0.79 -6.25
C ILE A 139 3.19 -0.17 -7.60
N PRO A 140 4.39 0.43 -7.74
CA PRO A 140 4.84 0.95 -9.03
C PRO A 140 5.02 -0.15 -10.08
N HIS A 141 5.34 -1.38 -9.70
CA HIS A 141 5.36 -2.52 -10.63
C HIS A 141 3.99 -2.74 -11.26
N GLN A 142 2.93 -2.79 -10.45
CA GLN A 142 1.56 -2.96 -10.94
C GLN A 142 1.06 -1.78 -11.78
N LEU A 143 1.64 -0.58 -11.59
CA LEU A 143 1.37 0.61 -12.41
C LEU A 143 2.21 0.67 -13.70
N GLY A 144 3.10 -0.31 -13.93
CA GLY A 144 4.01 -0.37 -15.08
C GLY A 144 5.18 0.62 -15.00
N GLU A 145 5.55 1.06 -13.79
CA GLU A 145 6.53 2.12 -13.56
C GLU A 145 7.77 1.64 -12.78
N ALA A 146 7.86 0.36 -12.39
CA ALA A 146 8.96 -0.15 -11.55
C ALA A 146 10.37 0.10 -12.13
N ALA A 147 10.54 0.11 -13.45
CA ALA A 147 11.82 0.40 -14.09
C ALA A 147 12.39 1.78 -13.69
N ALA A 148 11.51 2.76 -13.41
CA ALA A 148 11.92 4.08 -12.95
C ALA A 148 12.45 4.11 -11.51
N PHE A 149 12.27 3.03 -10.75
CA PHE A 149 12.62 2.91 -9.33
C PHE A 149 13.71 1.86 -9.08
N GLY A 150 14.51 1.51 -10.11
CA GLY A 150 15.59 0.52 -10.00
C GLY A 150 15.16 -0.92 -10.29
N GLY A 151 13.91 -1.13 -10.72
CA GLY A 151 13.39 -2.46 -11.05
C GLY A 151 13.12 -3.32 -9.81
N SER A 152 13.01 -4.64 -10.02
CA SER A 152 12.60 -5.58 -8.95
C SER A 152 13.73 -6.01 -8.02
N ASN A 153 14.99 -5.71 -8.36
CA ASN A 153 16.15 -6.02 -7.51
C ASN A 153 16.40 -4.87 -6.51
N MET A 154 16.08 -5.13 -5.25
CA MET A 154 16.22 -4.20 -4.13
C MET A 154 17.62 -4.18 -3.49
N GLU A 155 18.48 -5.15 -3.80
CA GLU A 155 19.78 -5.32 -3.15
C GLU A 155 20.69 -4.08 -3.26
N PRO A 156 20.79 -3.39 -4.41
CA PRO A 156 21.59 -2.16 -4.51
C PRO A 156 21.06 -1.05 -3.59
N SER A 157 19.73 -0.91 -3.49
CA SER A 157 19.09 0.09 -2.63
C SER A 157 19.31 -0.19 -1.14
N VAL A 158 19.26 -1.46 -0.73
CA VAL A 158 19.56 -1.89 0.64
C VAL A 158 21.03 -1.62 0.97
N ARG A 159 21.95 -2.04 0.10
CA ARG A 159 23.39 -1.79 0.30
C ARG A 159 23.69 -0.30 0.40
N SER A 160 23.13 0.50 -0.51
CA SER A 160 23.28 1.95 -0.47
C SER A 160 22.77 2.52 0.85
N CYS A 161 21.59 2.11 1.32
CA CYS A 161 21.04 2.61 2.59
C CYS A 161 21.97 2.35 3.77
N PHE A 162 22.51 1.13 3.91
CA PHE A 162 23.41 0.78 5.01
C PHE A 162 24.80 1.41 4.89
N GLN A 163 25.25 1.79 3.69
CA GLN A 163 26.48 2.57 3.51
C GLN A 163 26.37 4.02 3.99
N TYR A 164 25.17 4.60 4.02
CA TYR A 164 24.94 5.97 4.51
C TYR A 164 24.71 6.06 6.03
N VAL A 165 24.49 4.92 6.69
CA VAL A 165 24.16 4.83 8.14
C VAL A 165 25.33 4.26 8.95
N SER A 166 26.38 3.78 8.29
CA SER A 166 27.62 3.26 8.89
C SER A 166 28.58 4.36 9.34
#